data_AF-A0A843BM08-F1
#
_entry.id   AF-A0A843BM08-F1
#
_cell.length_a   1.000
_cell.length_b   1.000
_cell.length_c   1.000
_cell.angle_alpha   90.00
_cell.angle_beta   90.00
_cell.angle_gamma   90.00
#
_symmetry.space_group_name_H-M   'P 1'
#
loop_
_entity.id
_entity.type
_entity.pdbx_description
1 polymer ?
#
loop_
_entity_poly.entity_id
_entity_poly.type
_entity_poly.pdbx_seq_one_letter_code
_entity_poly.pdbx_strand_id
1 'polypeptide(L)'
;MLDWLVRMHVIERNNQVLGYDTLAMARLRSDASEKIKELRVNENIPALLLSHLAVHEDFKRRKIGTKLLDSVFELVPKLQKRAGCRYVVLSPRDDAVLWPFTKTINLSTPEFKMINIQMLT
;
A
#
# COMPACT_ATOMS: atom_id res chain seq x y z
N MET A 1 -19.68 -6.62 12.07
CA MET A 1 -19.97 -6.34 10.65
C MET A 1 -18.82 -5.50 10.12
N LEU A 2 -17.91 -6.10 9.35
CA LEU A 2 -16.70 -5.48 8.78
C LEU A 2 -16.80 -5.68 7.26
N ASP A 3 -17.57 -4.83 6.58
CA ASP A 3 -17.87 -4.99 5.15
C ASP A 3 -16.70 -4.60 4.22
N TRP A 4 -15.47 -4.42 4.74
CA TRP A 4 -14.38 -3.78 4.01
C TRP A 4 -13.11 -4.66 3.94
N LEU A 5 -13.26 -5.94 3.58
CA LEU A 5 -12.09 -6.80 3.36
C LEU A 5 -11.24 -6.33 2.18
N VAL A 6 -11.89 -5.74 1.16
CA VAL A 6 -11.26 -5.24 -0.07
C VAL A 6 -11.91 -3.92 -0.47
N ARG A 7 -11.08 -2.95 -0.90
CA ARG A 7 -11.50 -1.68 -1.50
C ARG A 7 -10.85 -1.53 -2.87
N MET A 8 -11.63 -1.18 -3.87
CA MET A 8 -11.13 -0.75 -5.18
C MET A 8 -11.43 0.73 -5.37
N HIS A 9 -10.47 1.48 -5.88
CA HIS A 9 -10.64 2.87 -6.26
C HIS A 9 -10.26 3.02 -7.72
N VAL A 10 -11.13 3.69 -8.48
CA VAL A 10 -11.01 3.87 -9.92
C VAL A 10 -11.02 5.36 -10.22
N ILE A 11 -10.09 5.81 -11.05
CA ILE A 11 -10.11 7.15 -11.65
C ILE A 11 -10.61 6.98 -13.09
N GLU A 12 -11.76 7.58 -13.37
CA GLU A 12 -12.38 7.57 -14.70
C GLU A 12 -12.58 8.99 -15.24
N ARG A 13 -12.61 9.10 -16.57
CA ARG A 13 -13.00 10.33 -17.27
C ARG A 13 -13.67 9.95 -18.58
N ASN A 14 -14.82 10.56 -18.87
CA ASN A 14 -15.57 10.33 -20.11
C ASN A 14 -15.81 8.83 -20.39
N ASN A 15 -16.20 8.07 -19.36
CA ASN A 15 -16.42 6.62 -19.43
C ASN A 15 -15.17 5.78 -19.80
N GLN A 16 -13.97 6.35 -19.63
CA GLN A 16 -12.69 5.67 -19.79
C GLN A 16 -11.99 5.56 -18.44
N VAL A 17 -11.61 4.34 -18.06
CA VAL A 17 -10.80 4.08 -16.87
C VAL A 17 -9.36 4.51 -17.13
N LEU A 18 -8.89 5.49 -16.36
CA LEU A 18 -7.54 6.04 -16.49
C LEU A 18 -6.54 5.31 -15.58
N GLY A 19 -7.02 4.71 -14.49
CA GLY A 19 -6.21 3.95 -13.55
C GLY A 19 -7.03 3.44 -12.37
N TYR A 20 -6.47 2.51 -11.62
CA TYR A 20 -7.10 1.94 -10.44
C TYR A 20 -6.07 1.51 -9.40
N ASP A 21 -6.53 1.45 -8.15
CA ASP A 21 -5.84 0.79 -7.04
C ASP A 21 -6.76 -0.23 -6.37
N THR A 22 -6.15 -1.23 -5.74
CA THR A 22 -6.87 -2.23 -4.93
C THR A 22 -6.16 -2.43 -3.61
N LEU A 23 -6.92 -2.27 -2.54
CA LEU A 23 -6.49 -2.41 -1.16
C LEU A 23 -7.19 -3.60 -0.52
N ALA A 24 -6.47 -4.37 0.29
CA ALA A 24 -7.04 -5.43 1.09
C ALA A 24 -6.40 -5.46 2.49
N MET A 25 -7.16 -5.88 3.50
CA MET A 25 -6.56 -6.17 4.80
C MET A 25 -5.68 -7.41 4.70
N ALA A 26 -4.48 -7.32 5.25
CA ALA A 26 -3.49 -8.39 5.24
C ALA A 26 -2.88 -8.59 6.63
N ARG A 27 -2.13 -9.68 6.76
CA ARG A 27 -1.34 -9.99 7.95
C ARG A 27 0.11 -10.07 7.55
N LEU A 28 0.93 -9.33 8.27
CA LEU A 28 2.38 -9.37 8.12
C LEU A 28 2.94 -10.31 9.18
N ARG A 29 3.74 -11.28 8.75
CA ARG A 29 4.46 -12.14 9.69
C ARG A 29 5.54 -11.32 10.40
N SER A 30 5.77 -11.63 11.67
CA SER A 30 6.76 -10.94 12.50
C SER A 30 8.20 -11.13 11.98
N ASP A 31 8.44 -12.20 11.21
CA ASP A 31 9.72 -12.51 10.57
C ASP A 31 9.88 -11.93 9.16
N ALA A 32 8.89 -11.18 8.65
CA ALA A 32 8.91 -10.67 7.28
C ALA A 32 10.02 -9.64 7.00
N SER A 33 10.62 -9.04 8.05
CA SER A 33 11.85 -8.25 7.94
C SER A 33 12.51 -8.07 9.31
N GLU A 34 13.81 -7.80 9.35
CA GLU A 34 14.54 -7.58 10.61
C GLU A 34 13.96 -6.40 11.41
N LYS A 35 13.55 -5.33 10.72
CA LYS A 35 12.86 -4.17 11.33
C LYS A 35 11.52 -4.51 11.97
N ILE A 36 10.85 -5.57 11.50
CA ILE A 36 9.59 -6.04 12.09
C ILE A 36 9.88 -6.93 13.30
N LYS A 37 10.90 -7.80 13.21
CA LYS A 37 11.33 -8.64 14.33
C LYS A 37 11.70 -7.82 15.56
N GLU A 38 12.38 -6.69 15.35
CA GLU A 38 12.77 -5.74 16.42
C GLU A 38 11.57 -5.22 17.24
N LEU A 39 10.36 -5.20 16.67
CA LEU A 39 9.17 -4.70 17.34
C LEU A 39 8.60 -5.67 18.36
N ARG A 40 9.11 -6.91 18.43
CA ARG A 40 8.69 -7.96 19.38
C ARG A 40 7.17 -8.15 19.45
N VAL A 41 6.47 -7.92 18.34
CA VAL A 41 5.01 -8.08 18.25
C VAL A 41 4.68 -9.55 18.00
N ASN A 42 3.57 -10.02 18.56
CA ASN A 42 3.03 -11.37 18.32
C ASN A 42 2.97 -11.71 16.82
N GLU A 43 2.96 -13.01 16.55
CA GLU A 43 2.70 -13.55 15.21
C GLU A 43 1.41 -12.93 14.65
N ASN A 44 1.52 -12.24 13.51
CA ASN A 44 0.47 -11.51 12.78
C ASN A 44 0.25 -10.04 13.18
N ILE A 45 0.92 -9.17 12.44
CA ILE A 45 0.75 -7.72 12.51
C ILE A 45 -0.28 -7.29 11.45
N PRO A 46 -1.37 -6.57 11.81
CA PRO A 46 -2.32 -6.04 10.85
C PRO A 46 -1.64 -5.08 9.86
N ALA A 47 -1.88 -5.33 8.58
CA ALA A 47 -1.34 -4.55 7.47
C ALA A 47 -2.40 -4.28 6.41
N LEU A 48 -2.14 -3.29 5.57
CA LEU A 48 -2.93 -2.97 4.39
C LEU A 48 -2.11 -3.36 3.15
N LEU A 49 -2.58 -4.33 2.38
CA LEU A 49 -1.96 -4.73 1.13
C LEU A 49 -2.46 -3.83 -0.01
N LEU A 50 -1.54 -3.15 -0.68
CA LEU A 50 -1.76 -2.55 -1.99
C LEU A 50 -1.46 -3.61 -3.05
N SER A 51 -2.49 -4.37 -3.42
CA SER A 51 -2.36 -5.51 -4.33
C SER A 51 -2.09 -5.08 -5.77
N HIS A 52 -2.78 -4.02 -6.21
CA HIS A 52 -2.68 -3.51 -7.57
C HIS A 52 -2.63 -1.98 -7.56
N LEU A 53 -1.79 -1.44 -8.41
CA LEU A 53 -1.74 -0.03 -8.77
C LEU A 53 -1.41 0.04 -10.26
N ALA A 54 -2.37 0.44 -11.07
CA ALA A 54 -2.20 0.50 -12.52
C ALA A 54 -2.73 1.81 -13.08
N VAL A 55 -2.04 2.30 -14.11
CA VAL A 55 -2.43 3.47 -14.90
C VAL A 55 -2.46 3.04 -16.35
N HIS A 56 -3.52 3.43 -17.06
CA HIS A 56 -3.66 3.17 -18.48
C HIS A 56 -2.47 3.76 -19.26
N GLU A 57 -1.94 3.03 -20.26
CA GLU A 57 -0.69 3.34 -20.97
C GLU A 57 -0.65 4.79 -21.47
N ASP A 58 -1.70 5.21 -22.19
CA ASP A 58 -1.84 6.55 -22.76
C ASP A 58 -1.86 7.71 -21.74
N PHE A 59 -2.05 7.36 -20.46
CA PHE A 59 -2.16 8.31 -19.35
C PHE A 59 -1.01 8.18 -18.34
N LYS A 60 0.02 7.38 -18.65
CA LYS A 60 1.25 7.33 -17.86
C LYS A 60 1.90 8.72 -17.78
N ARG A 61 2.65 8.94 -16.70
CA ARG A 61 3.36 10.20 -16.39
C ARG A 61 2.46 11.45 -16.24
N ARG A 62 1.14 11.28 -16.14
CA ARG A 62 0.17 12.37 -15.86
C ARG A 62 -0.25 12.47 -14.39
N LYS A 63 0.61 12.01 -13.47
CA LYS A 63 0.38 11.97 -12.01
C LYS A 63 -0.84 11.15 -11.55
N ILE A 64 -1.45 10.33 -12.40
CA ILE A 64 -2.60 9.48 -12.04
C ILE A 64 -2.22 8.47 -10.95
N GLY A 65 -1.08 7.79 -11.11
CA GLY A 65 -0.57 6.85 -10.09
C GLY A 65 -0.28 7.54 -8.76
N THR A 66 0.19 8.79 -8.79
CA THR A 66 0.38 9.61 -7.58
C THR A 66 -0.95 9.86 -6.89
N LYS A 67 -1.99 10.29 -7.62
CA LYS A 67 -3.33 10.52 -7.05
C LYS A 67 -3.94 9.27 -6.44
N LEU A 68 -3.75 8.11 -7.07
CA LEU A 68 -4.19 6.83 -6.52
C LEU A 68 -3.47 6.54 -5.19
N LEU A 69 -2.15 6.67 -5.14
CA LEU A 69 -1.36 6.51 -3.91
C LEU A 69 -1.74 7.50 -2.81
N ASP A 70 -1.99 8.77 -3.15
CA ASP A 70 -2.42 9.78 -2.19
C ASP A 70 -3.73 9.35 -1.50
N SER A 71 -4.68 8.77 -2.24
CA SER A 71 -5.92 8.21 -1.66
C SER A 71 -5.66 7.06 -0.68
N VAL A 72 -4.61 6.26 -0.91
CA VAL A 72 -4.20 5.21 0.04
C VAL A 72 -3.65 5.84 1.31
N PHE A 73 -2.78 6.84 1.20
CA PHE A 73 -2.19 7.51 2.36
C PHE A 73 -3.20 8.30 3.19
N GLU A 74 -4.25 8.85 2.58
CA GLU A 74 -5.36 9.47 3.31
C GLU A 74 -6.19 8.44 4.12
N LEU A 75 -6.23 7.18 3.68
CA LEU A 75 -6.95 6.12 4.35
C LEU A 75 -6.16 5.56 5.54
N VAL A 76 -4.84 5.49 5.43
CA VAL A 76 -3.94 4.88 6.42
C VAL A 76 -4.18 5.37 7.86
N PRO A 77 -4.20 6.68 8.17
CA PRO A 77 -4.42 7.16 9.53
C PRO A 77 -5.78 6.75 10.11
N LYS A 78 -6.80 6.62 9.26
CA LYS A 78 -8.14 6.17 9.67
C LYS A 78 -8.12 4.69 10.06
N LEU A 79 -7.41 3.86 9.29
CA LEU A 79 -7.24 2.45 9.58
C LEU A 79 -6.34 2.20 10.79
N GLN A 80 -5.30 3.01 10.97
CA GLN A 80 -4.44 2.95 12.15
C GLN A 80 -5.25 3.18 13.43
N LYS A 81 -6.06 4.25 13.46
CA LYS A 81 -6.89 4.59 14.64
C LYS A 81 -7.99 3.56 14.92
N ARG A 82 -8.57 2.95 13.87
CA ARG A 82 -9.73 2.03 14.01
C ARG A 82 -9.33 0.57 14.22
N ALA A 83 -8.26 0.11 13.57
CA ALA A 83 -7.92 -1.31 13.47
C ALA A 83 -6.47 -1.62 13.88
N GLY A 84 -5.71 -0.63 14.37
CA GLY A 84 -4.31 -0.82 14.73
C GLY A 84 -3.40 -1.16 13.54
N CYS A 85 -3.84 -0.88 12.31
CA CYS A 85 -3.07 -1.14 11.10
C CYS A 85 -1.89 -0.16 11.00
N ARG A 86 -0.66 -0.67 11.05
CA ARG A 86 0.58 0.14 11.09
C ARG A 86 1.44 0.04 9.83
N TYR A 87 1.03 -0.79 8.88
CA TYR A 87 1.82 -1.11 7.70
C TYR A 87 0.99 -1.03 6.43
N VAL A 88 1.57 -0.44 5.38
CA VAL A 88 1.18 -0.71 4.00
C VAL A 88 2.23 -1.65 3.40
N VAL A 89 1.76 -2.75 2.82
CA VAL A 89 2.57 -3.73 2.14
C VAL A 89 2.32 -3.63 0.64
N LEU A 90 3.40 -3.71 -0.14
CA LEU A 90 3.35 -3.85 -1.59
C LEU A 90 4.27 -4.98 -2.03
N SER A 91 3.89 -5.65 -3.11
CA SER A 91 4.71 -6.62 -3.83
C SER A 91 4.90 -6.10 -5.26
N PRO A 92 5.92 -5.26 -5.52
CA PRO A 92 6.15 -4.74 -6.86
C PRO A 92 6.54 -5.89 -7.81
N ARG A 93 6.18 -5.79 -9.09
CA ARG A 93 6.70 -6.69 -10.13
C ARG A 93 8.18 -6.37 -10.36
N ASP A 94 8.95 -7.34 -10.86
CA ASP A 94 10.40 -7.17 -11.11
C ASP A 94 10.71 -6.05 -12.12
N ASP A 95 9.80 -5.84 -13.07
CA ASP A 95 9.84 -4.77 -14.07
C ASP A 95 9.15 -3.48 -13.61
N ALA A 96 8.46 -3.53 -12.47
CA ALA A 96 7.86 -2.33 -11.91
C ALA A 96 9.01 -1.42 -11.51
N VAL A 97 9.02 -0.22 -12.07
CA VAL A 97 9.91 0.83 -11.61
C VAL A 97 9.58 1.01 -10.13
N LEU A 98 10.48 0.52 -9.27
CA LEU A 98 10.67 0.97 -7.90
C LEU A 98 11.04 2.45 -8.00
N TRP A 99 10.06 3.27 -8.37
CA TRP A 99 10.17 4.72 -8.44
C TRP A 99 10.65 5.19 -7.05
N PRO A 100 11.38 6.32 -6.90
CA PRO A 100 12.11 6.68 -5.67
C PRO A 100 11.32 6.70 -4.35
N PHE A 101 10.01 6.48 -4.38
CA PHE A 101 9.12 6.36 -3.22
C PHE A 101 9.54 5.31 -2.18
N THR A 102 10.27 4.24 -2.55
CA THR A 102 10.82 3.32 -1.53
C THR A 102 11.97 3.93 -0.71
N LYS A 103 12.64 4.97 -1.23
CA LYS A 103 13.66 5.76 -0.50
C LYS A 103 13.11 7.07 0.10
N THR A 104 12.00 7.60 -0.40
CA THR A 104 11.54 8.96 -0.03
C THR A 104 10.33 9.00 0.90
N ILE A 105 9.62 7.91 1.16
CA ILE A 105 8.52 7.97 2.14
C ILE A 105 8.99 7.49 3.52
N ASN A 106 9.93 8.25 4.09
CA ASN A 106 10.06 8.35 5.54
C ASN A 106 8.87 9.22 5.99
N LEU A 107 7.70 8.60 6.16
CA LEU A 107 6.51 9.30 6.67
C LEU A 107 6.91 9.89 8.02
N SER A 108 6.93 11.21 8.09
CA SER A 108 7.23 11.99 9.29
C SER A 108 6.15 11.89 10.37
N THR A 109 5.32 10.84 10.36
CA THR A 109 4.69 10.29 11.54
C THR A 109 5.54 9.13 12.04
N PRO A 110 6.13 9.19 13.25
CA PRO A 110 7.00 8.13 13.78
C PRO A 110 6.33 6.75 13.97
N GLU A 111 5.08 6.56 13.51
CA GLU A 111 4.21 5.42 13.82
C GLU A 111 3.82 4.55 12.61
N PHE A 112 4.14 4.93 11.37
CA PHE A 112 3.70 4.19 10.17
C PHE A 112 4.85 3.87 9.20
N LYS A 113 4.95 2.61 8.74
CA LYS A 113 6.03 2.15 7.86
C LYS A 113 5.46 1.47 6.61
N MET A 114 5.95 1.87 5.45
CA MET A 114 5.74 1.11 4.21
C MET A 114 6.83 0.05 4.08
N ILE A 115 6.43 -1.19 3.83
CA ILE A 115 7.37 -2.31 3.71
C ILE A 115 7.20 -2.94 2.34
N ASN A 116 8.28 -2.93 1.57
CA ASN A 116 8.40 -3.77 0.39
C ASN A 116 8.76 -5.18 0.85
N ILE A 117 7.86 -6.12 0.63
CA ILE A 117 8.16 -7.54 0.81
C ILE A 117 8.53 -8.03 -0.59
N GLN A 118 9.82 -7.96 -0.92
CA GLN A 118 10.31 -8.74 -2.04
C GLN A 118 10.12 -10.21 -1.65
N MET A 119 9.31 -10.94 -2.40
CA MET A 119 9.21 -12.38 -2.24
C MET A 119 10.60 -12.95 -2.52
N LEU A 120 11.31 -13.36 -1.47
CA LEU A 120 12.45 -14.25 -1.60
C LEU A 120 11.90 -15.53 -2.25
N THR A 121 12.17 -15.69 -3.53
CA THR A 121 11.96 -16.94 -4.26
C THR A 121 13.12 -17.89 -3.99
#